data_AF-L7KL63-F1
#
_entry.id   AF-L7KL63-F1
#
_cell.length_a   1.000
_cell.length_b   1.000
_cell.length_c   1.000
_cell.angle_alpha   90.00
_cell.angle_beta   90.00
_cell.angle_gamma   90.00
#
_symmetry.space_group_name_H-M   'P 1'
#
loop_
_entity.id
_entity.type
_entity.pdbx_description
1 polymer ?
#
loop_
_entity_poly.entity_id
_entity_poly.type
_entity_poly.pdbx_seq_one_letter_code
_entity_poly.pdbx_strand_id
1 'polypeptide(L)'
;MRSDVNHGKGESSLRKQWWRAVERGGFGDGAAALTMLSQLRDRARVADAADVVSLAWSTTGSLYRQSGRHDLAVGFDAAALAELADPFGSTDPWVRVAAHDALVGLAADALGRFRFDSSARLLARARALVNTDTAVGNPALGEWTAFVTKVRPLVRERWVGTELAICTGDGERGRRLIGEAQMMMSSVSPDHERHHIKTALIAAAATEKASEAYTVAKSCVNRAEAGGFVPLTWASTSLLHGLGDTSDTTIAGITRLHDMLVDRGMPFRRPPLDPSRPD
;
A
#
# COMPACT_ATOMS: atom_id res chain seq x y z
N MET A 1 30.76 -28.05 -8.20
CA MET A 1 30.60 -27.53 -6.82
C MET A 1 31.14 -26.11 -6.74
N ARG A 2 30.47 -25.15 -7.39
CA ARG A 2 30.67 -23.69 -7.32
C ARG A 2 29.46 -23.03 -8.00
N SER A 3 28.41 -22.64 -7.25
CA SER A 3 27.33 -21.78 -7.80
C SER A 3 26.36 -21.12 -6.80
N ASP A 4 26.51 -21.26 -5.47
CA ASP A 4 25.40 -20.85 -4.57
C ASP A 4 25.57 -19.47 -3.92
N VAL A 5 26.71 -18.79 -4.13
CA VAL A 5 27.00 -17.51 -3.44
C VAL A 5 26.50 -16.28 -4.21
N ASN A 6 26.23 -16.39 -5.52
CA ASN A 6 25.80 -15.24 -6.35
C ASN A 6 24.28 -15.04 -6.41
N HIS A 7 23.48 -16.11 -6.29
CA HIS A 7 22.01 -16.02 -6.36
C HIS A 7 21.43 -15.16 -5.23
N GLY A 8 21.86 -15.38 -3.98
CA GLY A 8 21.36 -14.62 -2.82
C GLY A 8 21.72 -13.13 -2.80
N LYS A 9 22.87 -12.74 -3.40
CA LYS A 9 23.23 -11.31 -3.55
C LYS A 9 22.42 -10.63 -4.66
N GLY A 10 22.16 -11.34 -5.76
CA GLY A 10 21.32 -10.87 -6.86
C GLY A 10 19.87 -10.62 -6.43
N GLU A 11 19.26 -11.57 -5.73
CA GLU A 11 17.89 -11.44 -5.21
C GLU A 11 17.74 -10.31 -4.19
N SER A 12 18.68 -10.19 -3.24
CA SER A 12 18.68 -9.07 -2.28
C SER A 12 18.76 -7.71 -2.99
N SER A 13 19.50 -7.62 -4.10
CA SER A 13 19.56 -6.43 -4.94
C SER A 13 18.23 -6.14 -5.65
N LEU A 14 17.55 -7.16 -6.18
CA LEU A 14 16.25 -7.00 -6.84
C LEU A 14 15.15 -6.54 -5.86
N ARG A 15 15.10 -7.11 -4.65
CA ARG A 15 14.15 -6.71 -3.59
C ARG A 15 14.38 -5.27 -3.13
N LYS A 16 15.64 -4.82 -3.03
CA LYS A 16 15.97 -3.41 -2.75
C LYS A 16 15.56 -2.48 -3.90
N GLN A 17 15.70 -2.92 -5.15
CA GLN A 17 15.23 -2.16 -6.30
C GLN A 17 13.70 -2.06 -6.36
N TRP A 18 12.99 -3.12 -6.00
CA TRP A 18 11.54 -3.07 -5.79
C TRP A 18 11.18 -2.02 -4.73
N TRP A 19 11.87 -2.03 -3.58
CA TRP A 19 11.62 -1.06 -2.52
C TRP A 19 11.84 0.39 -2.96
N ARG A 20 12.89 0.66 -3.75
CA ARG A 20 13.09 1.99 -4.35
C ARG A 20 11.92 2.44 -5.23
N ALA A 21 11.28 1.50 -5.95
CA ALA A 21 10.08 1.81 -6.73
C ALA A 21 8.86 2.09 -5.84
N VAL A 22 8.72 1.38 -4.71
CA VAL A 22 7.72 1.67 -3.67
C VAL A 22 7.91 3.09 -3.11
N GLU A 23 9.14 3.47 -2.77
CA GLU A 23 9.48 4.81 -2.26
C GLU A 23 9.20 5.88 -3.31
N ARG A 24 9.63 5.66 -4.56
CA ARG A 24 9.37 6.57 -5.68
C ARG A 24 7.87 6.82 -5.90
N GLY A 25 7.06 5.76 -5.84
CA GLY A 25 5.60 5.88 -5.88
C GLY A 25 5.04 6.60 -4.65
N GLY A 26 5.65 6.41 -3.48
CA GLY A 26 5.31 7.12 -2.24
C GLY A 26 5.54 8.63 -2.31
N PHE A 27 6.52 9.10 -3.08
CA PHE A 27 6.74 10.52 -3.37
C PHE A 27 5.78 11.09 -4.44
N GLY A 28 4.97 10.24 -5.08
CA GLY A 28 4.03 10.64 -6.13
C GLY A 28 4.62 10.68 -7.54
N ASP A 29 5.83 10.16 -7.74
CA ASP A 29 6.49 10.10 -9.05
C ASP A 29 6.00 8.86 -9.84
N GLY A 30 4.70 8.87 -10.19
CA GLY A 30 3.99 7.70 -10.74
C GLY A 30 4.61 7.12 -12.01
N ALA A 31 4.94 7.96 -13.01
CA ALA A 31 5.55 7.50 -14.26
C ALA A 31 6.91 6.81 -14.03
N ALA A 32 7.73 7.40 -13.15
CA ALA A 32 9.03 6.84 -12.80
C ALA A 32 8.87 5.50 -12.06
N ALA A 33 7.98 5.44 -11.06
CA ALA A 33 7.72 4.21 -10.32
C ALA A 33 7.20 3.08 -11.21
N LEU A 34 6.21 3.36 -12.08
CA LEU A 34 5.65 2.39 -13.02
C LEU A 34 6.71 1.87 -14.01
N THR A 35 7.58 2.76 -14.50
CA THR A 35 8.70 2.38 -15.38
C THR A 35 9.69 1.47 -14.65
N MET A 36 10.07 1.82 -13.42
CA MET A 36 10.96 1.01 -12.59
C MET A 36 10.38 -0.38 -12.33
N LEU A 37 9.08 -0.47 -12.02
CA LEU A 37 8.39 -1.73 -11.77
C LEU A 37 8.34 -2.60 -13.03
N SER A 38 8.09 -2.02 -14.21
CA SER A 38 8.09 -2.76 -15.47
C SER A 38 9.46 -3.36 -15.77
N GLN A 39 10.50 -2.53 -15.76
CA GLN A 39 11.87 -2.99 -16.00
C GLN A 39 12.35 -3.98 -14.94
N LEU A 40 11.84 -3.88 -13.70
CA LEU A 40 12.16 -4.82 -12.64
C LEU A 40 11.52 -6.19 -12.89
N ARG A 41 10.27 -6.25 -13.36
CA ARG A 41 9.63 -7.52 -13.72
C ARG A 41 10.43 -8.28 -14.78
N ASP A 42 10.86 -7.59 -15.83
CA ASP A 42 11.63 -8.23 -16.92
C ASP A 42 12.93 -8.85 -16.38
N ARG A 43 13.67 -8.09 -15.56
CA ARG A 43 14.92 -8.55 -14.96
C ARG A 43 14.71 -9.65 -13.92
N ALA A 44 13.65 -9.57 -13.12
CA ALA A 44 13.31 -10.58 -12.13
C ALA A 44 12.89 -11.91 -12.77
N ARG A 45 12.20 -11.89 -13.92
CA ARG A 45 11.89 -13.11 -14.70
C ARG A 45 13.15 -13.81 -15.19
N VAL A 46 14.11 -13.06 -15.73
CA VAL A 46 15.40 -13.62 -16.16
C VAL A 46 16.16 -14.25 -14.99
N ALA A 47 16.01 -13.70 -13.79
CA ALA A 47 16.64 -14.18 -12.57
C ALA A 47 15.79 -15.22 -11.79
N ASP A 48 14.66 -15.68 -12.34
CA ASP A 48 13.71 -16.60 -11.69
C ASP A 48 13.23 -16.15 -10.29
N ALA A 49 13.14 -14.84 -10.07
CA ALA A 49 12.73 -14.22 -8.80
C ALA A 49 11.22 -13.92 -8.79
N ALA A 50 10.40 -14.98 -8.72
CA ALA A 50 8.93 -14.89 -8.81
C ALA A 50 8.30 -14.01 -7.71
N ASP A 51 8.85 -13.99 -6.49
CA ASP A 51 8.44 -13.10 -5.41
C ASP A 51 8.58 -11.62 -5.81
N VAL A 52 9.68 -11.25 -6.46
CA VAL A 52 9.92 -9.88 -6.93
C VAL A 52 8.99 -9.52 -8.09
N VAL A 53 8.73 -10.44 -9.02
CA VAL A 53 7.76 -10.22 -10.11
C VAL A 53 6.37 -9.95 -9.52
N SER A 54 5.96 -10.79 -8.57
CA SER A 54 4.69 -10.65 -7.85
C SER A 54 4.59 -9.31 -7.11
N LEU A 55 5.60 -8.96 -6.31
CA LEU A 55 5.67 -7.67 -5.60
C LEU A 55 5.63 -6.46 -6.54
N ALA A 56 6.27 -6.57 -7.71
CA ALA A 56 6.26 -5.51 -8.71
C ALA A 56 4.87 -5.34 -9.36
N TRP A 57 4.15 -6.44 -9.58
CA TRP A 57 2.76 -6.39 -10.03
C TRP A 57 1.82 -5.79 -8.97
N SER A 58 1.86 -6.27 -7.72
CA SER A 58 0.98 -5.74 -6.67
C SER A 58 1.27 -4.29 -6.31
N THR A 59 2.53 -3.85 -6.45
CA THR A 59 2.90 -2.42 -6.32
C THR A 59 2.36 -1.60 -7.48
N THR A 60 2.35 -2.14 -8.70
CA THR A 60 1.69 -1.51 -9.86
C THR A 60 0.20 -1.35 -9.55
N GLY A 61 -0.48 -2.41 -9.10
CA GLY A 61 -1.87 -2.36 -8.64
C GLY A 61 -2.11 -1.30 -7.58
N SER A 62 -1.23 -1.20 -6.58
CA SER A 62 -1.31 -0.17 -5.54
C SER A 62 -1.24 1.27 -6.07
N LEU A 63 -0.50 1.55 -7.14
CA LEU A 63 -0.45 2.89 -7.74
C LEU A 63 -1.77 3.23 -8.45
N TYR A 64 -2.35 2.27 -9.18
CA TYR A 64 -3.68 2.42 -9.79
C TYR A 64 -4.80 2.54 -8.75
N ARG A 65 -4.71 1.80 -7.65
CA ARG A 65 -5.68 1.89 -6.56
C ARG A 65 -5.71 3.25 -5.89
N GLN A 66 -4.53 3.81 -5.63
CA GLN A 66 -4.41 5.13 -4.96
C GLN A 66 -5.01 6.26 -5.80
N SER A 67 -5.16 6.07 -7.11
CA SER A 67 -5.81 7.01 -8.02
C SER A 67 -7.28 6.66 -8.31
N GLY A 68 -7.87 5.75 -7.53
CA GLY A 68 -9.27 5.32 -7.65
C GLY A 68 -9.54 4.27 -8.75
N ARG A 69 -8.51 3.77 -9.44
CA ARG A 69 -8.64 2.81 -10.55
C ARG A 69 -8.69 1.34 -10.08
N HIS A 70 -9.62 1.05 -9.18
CA HIS A 70 -9.86 -0.32 -8.67
C HIS A 70 -10.25 -1.31 -9.79
N ASP A 71 -10.84 -0.79 -10.87
CA ASP A 71 -11.18 -1.55 -12.09
C ASP A 71 -9.96 -2.15 -12.77
N LEU A 72 -8.85 -1.42 -12.79
CA LEU A 72 -7.59 -1.86 -13.38
C LEU A 72 -6.69 -2.56 -12.36
N ALA A 73 -6.64 -2.04 -11.13
CA ALA A 73 -5.77 -2.55 -10.06
C ALA A 73 -5.98 -4.05 -9.80
N VAL A 74 -7.23 -4.53 -9.83
CA VAL A 74 -7.57 -5.94 -9.64
C VAL A 74 -6.83 -6.88 -10.60
N GLY A 75 -6.60 -6.46 -11.85
CA GLY A 75 -5.88 -7.25 -12.84
C GLY A 75 -4.41 -7.40 -12.50
N PHE A 76 -3.79 -6.35 -11.96
CA PHE A 76 -2.40 -6.39 -11.52
C PHE A 76 -2.20 -7.27 -10.29
N ASP A 77 -3.09 -7.20 -9.28
CA ASP A 77 -2.96 -8.05 -8.10
C ASP A 77 -3.33 -9.52 -8.39
N ALA A 78 -4.23 -9.78 -9.34
CA ALA A 78 -4.46 -11.13 -9.85
C ALA A 78 -3.22 -11.68 -10.57
N ALA A 79 -2.58 -10.87 -11.43
CA ALA A 79 -1.31 -11.24 -12.06
C ALA A 79 -0.22 -11.49 -11.01
N ALA A 80 -0.12 -10.64 -10.00
CA ALA A 80 0.84 -10.81 -8.90
C ALA A 80 0.70 -12.17 -8.21
N LEU A 81 -0.53 -12.60 -7.91
CA LEU A 81 -0.77 -13.89 -7.25
C LEU A 81 -0.47 -15.06 -8.20
N ALA A 82 -0.75 -14.92 -9.50
CA ALA A 82 -0.53 -15.96 -10.50
C ALA A 82 0.97 -16.25 -10.77
N GLU A 83 1.88 -15.34 -10.44
CA GLU A 83 3.33 -15.58 -10.54
C GLU A 83 3.84 -16.60 -9.51
N LEU A 84 3.08 -16.84 -8.43
CA LEU A 84 3.52 -17.66 -7.31
C LEU A 84 2.98 -19.09 -7.47
N ALA A 85 3.88 -20.08 -7.51
CA ALA A 85 3.50 -21.48 -7.71
C ALA A 85 2.80 -22.12 -6.49
N ASP A 86 3.32 -21.87 -5.28
CA ASP A 86 2.71 -22.32 -4.02
C ASP A 86 2.69 -21.17 -2.98
N PRO A 87 1.83 -20.15 -3.19
CA PRO A 87 1.79 -18.97 -2.33
C PRO A 87 1.31 -19.29 -0.90
N PHE A 88 0.58 -20.39 -0.70
CA PHE A 88 -0.02 -20.76 0.59
C PHE A 88 0.77 -21.80 1.38
N GLY A 89 1.58 -22.64 0.73
CA GLY A 89 2.45 -23.62 1.37
C GLY A 89 3.90 -23.16 1.61
N SER A 90 4.33 -22.05 1.00
CA SER A 90 5.72 -21.61 1.07
C SER A 90 6.17 -21.13 2.47
N THR A 91 7.31 -21.64 2.91
CA THR A 91 8.01 -21.19 4.12
C THR A 91 9.00 -20.03 3.87
N ASP A 92 9.14 -19.56 2.63
CA ASP A 92 9.93 -18.37 2.31
C ASP A 92 9.15 -17.08 2.72
N PRO A 93 9.70 -16.24 3.62
CA PRO A 93 9.05 -14.98 4.01
C PRO A 93 8.76 -14.04 2.83
N TRP A 94 9.56 -14.05 1.77
CA TRP A 94 9.38 -13.19 0.61
C TRP A 94 8.24 -13.65 -0.29
N VAL A 95 8.09 -14.96 -0.50
CA VAL A 95 6.94 -15.53 -1.22
C VAL A 95 5.65 -15.24 -0.45
N ARG A 96 5.67 -15.40 0.89
CA ARG A 96 4.49 -15.10 1.72
C ARG A 96 4.10 -13.64 1.70
N VAL A 97 5.04 -12.70 1.81
CA VAL A 97 4.70 -11.27 1.73
C VAL A 97 4.22 -10.89 0.33
N ALA A 98 4.76 -11.48 -0.73
CA ALA A 98 4.30 -11.24 -2.09
C ALA A 98 2.84 -11.69 -2.28
N ALA A 99 2.51 -12.90 -1.83
CA ALA A 99 1.15 -13.43 -1.83
C ALA A 99 0.20 -12.60 -0.96
N HIS A 100 0.66 -12.19 0.23
CA HIS A 100 -0.11 -11.35 1.16
C HIS A 100 -0.44 -9.99 0.55
N ASP A 101 0.54 -9.28 -0.02
CA ASP A 101 0.33 -7.98 -0.65
C ASP A 101 -0.66 -8.08 -1.83
N ALA A 102 -0.57 -9.14 -2.64
CA ALA A 102 -1.52 -9.38 -3.74
C ALA A 102 -2.95 -9.61 -3.21
N LEU A 103 -3.13 -10.44 -2.18
CA LEU A 103 -4.45 -10.67 -1.58
C LEU A 103 -5.03 -9.43 -0.90
N VAL A 104 -4.22 -8.67 -0.18
CA VAL A 104 -4.64 -7.40 0.42
C VAL A 104 -4.97 -6.37 -0.67
N GLY A 105 -4.22 -6.36 -1.78
CA GLY A 105 -4.53 -5.55 -2.96
C GLY A 105 -5.90 -5.89 -3.55
N LEU A 106 -6.15 -7.17 -3.82
CA LEU A 106 -7.46 -7.66 -4.27
C LEU A 106 -8.59 -7.32 -3.29
N ALA A 107 -8.33 -7.41 -1.98
CA ALA A 107 -9.31 -7.06 -0.95
C ALA A 107 -9.64 -5.56 -0.97
N ALA A 108 -8.63 -4.71 -1.15
CA ALA A 108 -8.80 -3.27 -1.24
C ALA A 108 -9.52 -2.84 -2.53
N ASP A 109 -9.33 -3.57 -3.64
CA ASP A 109 -10.07 -3.33 -4.88
C ASP A 109 -11.51 -3.82 -4.82
N ALA A 110 -11.75 -4.96 -4.16
CA ALA A 110 -13.10 -5.39 -3.83
C ALA A 110 -13.82 -4.34 -2.96
N LEU A 111 -13.14 -3.82 -1.93
CA LEU A 111 -13.64 -2.76 -1.07
C LEU A 111 -13.98 -1.49 -1.87
N GLY A 112 -13.05 -0.97 -2.68
CA GLY A 112 -13.26 0.23 -3.50
C GLY A 112 -14.33 0.08 -4.58
N ARG A 113 -14.78 -1.16 -4.84
CA ARG A 113 -15.91 -1.50 -5.71
C ARG A 113 -17.16 -1.92 -4.94
N PHE A 114 -17.21 -1.65 -3.64
CA PHE A 114 -18.32 -1.96 -2.74
C PHE A 114 -18.68 -3.46 -2.63
N ARG A 115 -17.71 -4.35 -2.90
CA ARG A 115 -17.85 -5.81 -2.76
C ARG A 115 -17.34 -6.28 -1.39
N PHE A 116 -18.03 -5.87 -0.34
CA PHE A 116 -17.58 -6.03 1.06
C PHE A 116 -17.32 -7.48 1.46
N ASP A 117 -18.20 -8.42 1.11
CA ASP A 117 -18.00 -9.85 1.43
C ASP A 117 -16.76 -10.43 0.75
N SER A 118 -16.48 -10.00 -0.48
CA SER A 118 -15.29 -10.41 -1.21
C SER A 118 -14.04 -9.86 -0.53
N SER A 119 -14.06 -8.58 -0.14
CA SER A 119 -12.98 -7.94 0.62
C SER A 119 -12.72 -8.69 1.93
N ALA A 120 -13.77 -8.98 2.72
CA ALA A 120 -13.66 -9.72 3.97
C ALA A 120 -13.03 -11.11 3.80
N ARG A 121 -13.46 -11.88 2.80
CA ARG A 121 -12.92 -13.22 2.51
C ARG A 121 -11.46 -13.18 2.06
N LEU A 122 -11.09 -12.18 1.26
CA LEU A 122 -9.71 -12.00 0.82
C LEU A 122 -8.78 -11.59 1.97
N LEU A 123 -9.23 -10.70 2.87
CA LEU A 123 -8.47 -10.36 4.09
C LEU A 123 -8.30 -11.58 5.01
N ALA A 124 -9.32 -12.42 5.16
CA ALA A 124 -9.22 -13.65 5.96
C ALA A 124 -8.16 -14.61 5.37
N ARG A 125 -8.11 -14.73 4.03
CA ARG A 125 -7.08 -15.52 3.35
C ARG A 125 -5.68 -14.92 3.49
N ALA A 126 -5.55 -13.60 3.37
CA ALA A 126 -4.28 -12.92 3.58
C ALA A 126 -3.76 -13.18 5.00
N ARG A 127 -4.62 -13.07 6.01
CA ARG A 127 -4.25 -13.33 7.41
C ARG A 127 -3.71 -14.74 7.64
N ALA A 128 -4.24 -15.74 6.96
CA ALA A 128 -3.77 -17.12 7.06
C ALA A 128 -2.33 -17.32 6.52
N LEU A 129 -1.83 -16.41 5.68
CA LEU A 129 -0.44 -16.45 5.20
C LEU A 129 0.57 -15.95 6.23
N VAL A 130 0.16 -15.06 7.12
CA VAL A 130 1.06 -14.52 8.14
C VAL A 130 0.88 -15.36 9.40
N ASN A 131 1.45 -16.57 9.38
CA ASN A 131 1.55 -17.40 10.57
C ASN A 131 2.24 -16.61 11.69
N THR A 132 1.51 -16.38 12.76
CA THR A 132 1.94 -15.66 13.97
C THR A 132 3.06 -16.37 14.74
N ASP A 133 3.42 -17.59 14.33
CA ASP A 133 4.45 -18.43 14.97
C ASP A 133 5.90 -18.15 14.53
N THR A 134 6.13 -17.22 13.59
CA THR A 134 7.51 -16.81 13.32
C THR A 134 7.96 -15.77 14.33
N ALA A 135 8.29 -16.26 15.54
CA ALA A 135 8.92 -15.54 16.64
C ALA A 135 9.56 -14.22 16.18
N VAL A 136 9.02 -13.12 16.72
CA VAL A 136 9.71 -11.83 16.73
C VAL A 136 11.09 -12.12 17.33
N GLY A 137 12.13 -12.07 16.49
CA GLY A 137 13.48 -12.48 16.88
C GLY A 137 14.00 -13.77 16.24
N ASN A 138 13.82 -14.00 14.93
CA ASN A 138 14.91 -14.67 14.21
C ASN A 138 16.04 -13.63 14.07
N PRO A 139 17.12 -13.70 14.88
CA PRO A 139 18.14 -12.65 14.93
C PRO A 139 18.95 -12.54 13.63
N ALA A 140 18.73 -13.46 12.67
CA ALA A 140 19.41 -13.49 11.39
C ALA A 140 18.81 -12.53 10.33
N LEU A 141 17.59 -12.00 10.52
CA LEU A 141 16.98 -11.07 9.56
C LEU A 141 17.34 -9.62 9.91
N GLY A 142 17.97 -8.91 8.97
CA GLY A 142 18.23 -7.47 9.12
C GLY A 142 16.92 -6.67 9.26
N GLU A 143 17.01 -5.53 9.95
CA GLU A 143 15.86 -4.69 10.32
C GLU A 143 14.91 -4.37 9.16
N TRP A 144 15.45 -3.96 8.01
CA TRP A 144 14.66 -3.69 6.80
C TRP A 144 13.87 -4.93 6.33
N THR A 145 14.49 -6.10 6.29
CA THR A 145 13.82 -7.34 5.87
C THR A 145 12.72 -7.70 6.86
N ALA A 146 12.97 -7.55 8.16
CA ALA A 146 11.96 -7.80 9.20
C ALA A 146 10.76 -6.86 9.05
N PHE A 147 11.00 -5.56 8.84
CA PHE A 147 9.93 -4.60 8.57
C PHE A 147 9.12 -5.00 7.32
N VAL A 148 9.80 -5.24 6.20
CA VAL A 148 9.15 -5.52 4.91
C VAL A 148 8.34 -6.82 4.94
N THR A 149 8.88 -7.89 5.52
CA THR A 149 8.28 -9.24 5.44
C THR A 149 7.36 -9.59 6.61
N LYS A 150 7.46 -8.87 7.75
CA LYS A 150 6.64 -9.15 8.94
C LYS A 150 5.68 -8.02 9.30
N VAL A 151 6.19 -6.80 9.47
CA VAL A 151 5.39 -5.69 10.03
C VAL A 151 4.53 -5.02 8.96
N ARG A 152 5.15 -4.60 7.85
CA ARG A 152 4.50 -3.91 6.74
C ARG A 152 3.25 -4.63 6.21
N PRO A 153 3.27 -5.94 5.88
CA PRO A 153 2.08 -6.63 5.38
C PRO A 153 0.93 -6.57 6.39
N LEU A 154 1.19 -6.89 7.66
CA LEU A 154 0.16 -6.86 8.71
C LEU A 154 -0.46 -5.47 8.87
N VAL A 155 0.37 -4.42 8.90
CA VAL A 155 -0.10 -3.03 8.97
C VAL A 155 -0.98 -2.67 7.77
N ARG A 156 -0.61 -3.08 6.55
CA ARG A 156 -1.43 -2.87 5.34
C ARG A 156 -2.75 -3.62 5.37
N GLU A 157 -2.76 -4.86 5.86
CA GLU A 157 -3.99 -5.62 6.09
C GLU A 157 -4.92 -4.91 7.07
N ARG A 158 -4.35 -4.37 8.16
CA ARG A 158 -5.12 -3.60 9.15
C ARG A 158 -5.71 -2.33 8.56
N TRP A 159 -5.00 -1.60 7.71
CA TRP A 159 -5.57 -0.44 7.01
C TRP A 159 -6.81 -0.81 6.22
N VAL A 160 -6.73 -1.82 5.34
CA VAL A 160 -7.86 -2.25 4.51
C VAL A 160 -9.00 -2.83 5.36
N GLY A 161 -8.67 -3.57 6.42
CA GLY A 161 -9.66 -4.08 7.36
C GLY A 161 -10.38 -2.98 8.14
N THR A 162 -9.68 -1.90 8.51
CA THR A 162 -10.29 -0.72 9.14
C THR A 162 -11.18 0.02 8.15
N GLU A 163 -10.74 0.25 6.92
CA GLU A 163 -11.57 0.89 5.89
C GLU A 163 -12.83 0.06 5.60
N LEU A 164 -12.72 -1.27 5.53
CA LEU A 164 -13.87 -2.17 5.42
C LEU A 164 -14.83 -2.01 6.59
N ALA A 165 -14.33 -2.01 7.81
CA ALA A 165 -15.15 -1.87 9.01
C ALA A 165 -15.88 -0.51 9.05
N ILE A 166 -15.21 0.57 8.63
CA ILE A 166 -15.84 1.90 8.47
C ILE A 166 -16.97 1.83 7.43
N CYS A 167 -16.71 1.27 6.23
CA CYS A 167 -17.70 1.17 5.17
C CYS A 167 -18.91 0.29 5.52
N THR A 168 -18.75 -0.70 6.40
CA THR A 168 -19.83 -1.59 6.84
C THR A 168 -20.46 -1.17 8.18
N GLY A 169 -20.06 -0.04 8.77
CA GLY A 169 -20.62 0.47 10.02
C GLY A 169 -20.15 -0.24 11.29
N ASP A 170 -19.08 -1.04 11.25
CA ASP A 170 -18.49 -1.73 12.40
C ASP A 170 -17.35 -0.89 13.00
N GLY A 171 -17.70 0.25 13.61
CA GLY A 171 -16.73 1.21 14.15
C GLY A 171 -15.82 0.61 15.25
N GLU A 172 -16.36 -0.30 16.06
CA GLU A 172 -15.59 -0.96 17.12
C GLU A 172 -14.47 -1.83 16.53
N ARG A 173 -14.78 -2.66 15.52
CA ARG A 173 -13.76 -3.42 14.80
C ARG A 173 -12.77 -2.51 14.09
N GLY A 174 -13.23 -1.42 13.48
CA GLY A 174 -12.37 -0.43 12.84
C GLY A 174 -11.30 0.10 13.79
N ARG A 175 -11.71 0.51 15.01
CA ARG A 175 -10.82 0.98 16.08
C ARG A 175 -9.86 -0.08 16.59
N ARG A 176 -10.32 -1.32 16.80
CA ARG A 176 -9.42 -2.41 17.21
C ARG A 176 -8.31 -2.65 16.17
N LEU A 177 -8.69 -2.76 14.89
CA LEU A 177 -7.73 -3.04 13.82
C LEU A 177 -6.70 -1.92 13.64
N ILE A 178 -7.11 -0.66 13.71
CA ILE A 178 -6.16 0.45 13.58
C ILE A 178 -5.29 0.61 14.83
N GLY A 179 -5.83 0.32 16.02
CA GLY A 179 -5.05 0.25 17.26
C GLY A 179 -3.94 -0.80 17.19
N GLU A 180 -4.24 -1.99 16.67
CA GLU A 180 -3.23 -3.03 16.41
C GLU A 180 -2.13 -2.53 15.46
N ALA A 181 -2.50 -1.82 14.38
CA ALA A 181 -1.52 -1.25 13.44
C ALA A 181 -0.65 -0.17 14.10
N GLN A 182 -1.23 0.67 14.95
CA GLN A 182 -0.48 1.69 15.71
C GLN A 182 0.52 1.03 16.68
N MET A 183 0.13 -0.03 17.37
CA MET A 183 1.05 -0.80 18.23
C MET A 183 2.17 -1.46 17.43
N MET A 184 1.88 -2.02 16.25
CA MET A 184 2.93 -2.56 15.38
C MET A 184 3.90 -1.48 14.90
N MET A 185 3.39 -0.29 14.58
CA MET A 185 4.23 0.82 14.11
C MET A 185 5.04 1.49 15.23
N SER A 186 4.66 1.37 16.50
CA SER A 186 5.36 2.07 17.60
C SER A 186 6.81 1.63 17.79
N SER A 187 7.17 0.42 17.35
CA SER A 187 8.55 -0.09 17.37
C SER A 187 9.28 0.05 16.03
N VAL A 188 8.68 0.68 15.02
CA VAL A 188 9.25 0.83 13.68
C VAL A 188 10.03 2.12 13.58
N SER A 189 11.24 2.06 13.00
CA SER A 189 12.10 3.23 12.76
C SER A 189 11.32 4.39 12.10
N PRO A 190 11.60 5.65 12.50
CA PRO A 190 11.09 6.84 11.82
C PRO A 190 11.43 6.90 10.32
N ASP A 191 12.43 6.17 9.84
CA ASP A 191 12.78 6.10 8.41
C ASP A 191 11.64 5.55 7.54
N HIS A 192 10.66 4.87 8.15
CA HIS A 192 9.44 4.41 7.48
C HIS A 192 8.27 5.39 7.64
N GLU A 193 8.56 6.70 7.67
CA GLU A 193 7.62 7.80 7.94
C GLU A 193 6.34 7.74 7.12
N ARG A 194 6.42 7.34 5.84
CA ARG A 194 5.24 7.14 5.00
C ARG A 194 4.22 6.18 5.61
N HIS A 195 4.68 5.08 6.21
CA HIS A 195 3.81 4.10 6.86
C HIS A 195 3.26 4.62 8.20
N HIS A 196 4.03 5.43 8.92
CA HIS A 196 3.55 6.13 10.12
C HIS A 196 2.43 7.12 9.79
N ILE A 197 2.62 7.96 8.77
CA ILE A 197 1.60 8.93 8.30
C ILE A 197 0.36 8.20 7.82
N LYS A 198 0.49 7.16 6.98
CA LYS A 198 -0.69 6.42 6.48
C LYS A 198 -1.44 5.74 7.63
N THR A 199 -0.76 5.17 8.63
CA THR A 199 -1.42 4.61 9.82
C THR A 199 -2.17 5.69 10.61
N ALA A 200 -1.55 6.84 10.85
CA ALA A 200 -2.21 7.95 11.53
C ALA A 200 -3.42 8.49 10.75
N LEU A 201 -3.33 8.55 9.42
CA LEU A 201 -4.41 8.99 8.55
C LEU A 201 -5.63 8.04 8.63
N ILE A 202 -5.40 6.73 8.62
CA ILE A 202 -6.48 5.75 8.81
C ILE A 202 -7.06 5.84 10.23
N ALA A 203 -6.24 6.09 11.25
CA ALA A 203 -6.71 6.31 12.61
C ALA A 203 -7.62 7.55 12.72
N ALA A 204 -7.26 8.64 12.03
CA ALA A 204 -8.09 9.83 11.94
C ALA A 204 -9.44 9.53 11.26
N ALA A 205 -9.47 8.72 10.21
CA ALA A 205 -10.71 8.34 9.54
C ALA A 205 -11.59 7.39 10.39
N ALA A 206 -11.00 6.62 11.30
CA ALA A 206 -11.70 5.65 12.14
C ALA A 206 -12.20 6.23 13.49
N THR A 207 -11.84 7.47 13.82
CA THR A 207 -12.25 8.08 15.09
C THR A 207 -13.67 8.65 15.02
N GLU A 208 -14.40 8.55 16.13
CA GLU A 208 -15.74 9.12 16.26
C GLU A 208 -15.71 10.61 16.65
N LYS A 209 -14.56 11.10 17.14
CA LYS A 209 -14.41 12.47 17.64
C LYS A 209 -13.84 13.37 16.55
N ALA A 210 -14.71 14.19 15.95
CA ALA A 210 -14.33 15.07 14.85
C ALA A 210 -13.12 15.98 15.14
N SER A 211 -12.99 16.53 16.35
CA SER A 211 -11.86 17.39 16.73
C SER A 211 -10.52 16.64 16.81
N GLU A 212 -10.53 15.41 17.31
CA GLU A 212 -9.36 14.54 17.32
C GLU A 212 -9.00 14.12 15.89
N ALA A 213 -10.01 13.74 15.07
CA ALA A 213 -9.84 13.41 13.66
C ALA A 213 -9.13 14.55 12.91
N TYR A 214 -9.62 15.77 13.08
CA TYR A 214 -9.11 16.96 12.44
C TYR A 214 -7.66 17.24 12.83
N THR A 215 -7.36 17.17 14.13
CA THR A 215 -6.00 17.41 14.66
C THR A 215 -5.00 16.41 14.07
N VAL A 216 -5.35 15.13 14.04
CA VAL A 216 -4.49 14.09 13.49
C VAL A 216 -4.35 14.24 11.97
N ALA A 217 -5.44 14.52 11.25
CA ALA A 217 -5.40 14.76 9.80
C ALA A 217 -4.52 15.97 9.45
N LYS A 218 -4.59 17.06 10.21
CA LYS A 218 -3.74 18.24 10.02
C LYS A 218 -2.27 17.94 10.28
N SER A 219 -1.97 17.16 11.32
CA SER A 219 -0.61 16.66 11.57
C SER A 219 -0.10 15.79 10.40
N CYS A 220 -0.96 14.95 9.82
CA CYS A 220 -0.61 14.15 8.65
C CYS A 220 -0.27 15.02 7.42
N VAL A 221 -1.02 16.10 7.17
CA VAL A 221 -0.70 17.06 6.10
C VAL A 221 0.71 17.60 6.30
N ASN A 222 1.00 18.17 7.47
CA ASN A 222 2.29 18.81 7.75
C ASN A 222 3.46 17.82 7.61
N ARG A 223 3.31 16.61 8.15
CA ARG A 223 4.34 15.55 8.06
C ARG A 223 4.53 15.06 6.63
N ALA A 224 3.44 14.88 5.88
CA ALA A 224 3.50 14.46 4.48
C ALA A 224 4.17 15.52 3.60
N GLU A 225 3.87 16.81 3.80
CA GLU A 225 4.52 17.91 3.12
C GLU A 225 6.02 17.98 3.42
N ALA A 226 6.40 17.90 4.70
CA ALA A 226 7.81 17.91 5.11
C ALA A 226 8.60 16.73 4.52
N GLY A 227 7.97 15.56 4.40
CA GLY A 227 8.56 14.37 3.78
C GLY A 227 8.44 14.29 2.26
N GLY A 228 7.79 15.25 1.60
CA GLY A 228 7.54 15.23 0.15
C GLY A 228 6.62 14.10 -0.33
N PHE A 229 5.79 13.53 0.56
CA PHE A 229 4.86 12.44 0.25
C PHE A 229 3.57 12.98 -0.38
N VAL A 230 3.68 13.48 -1.61
CA VAL A 230 2.57 14.15 -2.33
C VAL A 230 1.25 13.38 -2.29
N PRO A 231 1.19 12.04 -2.53
CA PRO A 231 -0.06 11.30 -2.46
C PRO A 231 -0.70 11.33 -1.06
N LEU A 232 0.12 11.32 0.00
CA LEU A 232 -0.37 11.41 1.38
C LEU A 232 -0.76 12.82 1.76
N THR A 233 -0.08 13.86 1.24
CA THR A 233 -0.55 15.24 1.38
C THR A 233 -1.94 15.38 0.75
N TRP A 234 -2.11 14.92 -0.49
CA TRP A 234 -3.43 14.95 -1.15
C TRP A 234 -4.50 14.20 -0.35
N ALA A 235 -4.22 12.98 0.09
CA ALA A 235 -5.17 12.17 0.85
C ALA A 235 -5.52 12.79 2.22
N SER A 236 -4.54 13.36 2.93
CA SER A 236 -4.77 14.00 4.23
C SER A 236 -5.50 15.34 4.12
N THR A 237 -5.19 16.15 3.10
CA THR A 237 -5.97 17.37 2.80
C THR A 237 -7.40 17.02 2.39
N SER A 238 -7.59 15.94 1.61
CA SER A 238 -8.92 15.46 1.24
C SER A 238 -9.72 14.98 2.46
N LEU A 239 -9.06 14.33 3.43
CA LEU A 239 -9.70 13.97 4.70
C LEU A 239 -10.09 15.21 5.51
N LEU A 240 -9.24 16.24 5.60
CA LEU A 240 -9.60 17.50 6.27
C LEU A 240 -10.86 18.12 5.67
N HIS A 241 -10.95 18.13 4.33
CA HIS A 241 -12.14 18.61 3.64
C HIS A 241 -13.38 17.77 4.01
N GLY A 242 -13.25 16.44 4.00
CA GLY A 242 -14.32 15.52 4.42
C GLY A 242 -14.73 15.66 5.89
N LEU A 243 -13.84 16.19 6.74
CA LEU A 243 -14.11 16.53 8.15
C LEU A 243 -14.70 17.93 8.35
N GLY A 244 -14.97 18.67 7.27
CA GLY A 244 -15.65 19.97 7.30
C GLY A 244 -14.75 21.19 7.04
N ASP A 245 -13.47 21.02 6.69
CA ASP A 245 -12.65 22.14 6.21
C ASP A 245 -13.02 22.55 4.79
N THR A 246 -13.93 23.51 4.68
CA THR A 246 -14.39 24.06 3.39
C THR A 246 -13.68 25.36 3.03
N SER A 247 -12.48 25.62 3.56
CA SER A 247 -11.71 26.81 3.19
C SER A 247 -11.23 26.75 1.74
N ASP A 248 -11.17 27.91 1.07
CA ASP A 248 -10.66 28.03 -0.30
C ASP A 248 -9.24 27.46 -0.43
N THR A 249 -8.42 27.64 0.60
CA THR A 249 -7.06 27.09 0.69
C THR A 249 -7.05 25.56 0.61
N THR A 250 -7.94 24.90 1.35
CA THR A 250 -8.02 23.43 1.37
C THR A 250 -8.53 22.89 0.04
N ILE A 251 -9.58 23.50 -0.54
CA ILE A 251 -10.15 23.09 -1.83
C ILE A 251 -9.14 23.30 -2.98
N ALA A 252 -8.50 24.47 -3.04
CA ALA A 252 -7.45 24.74 -4.03
C ALA A 252 -6.23 23.83 -3.84
N GLY A 253 -5.89 23.52 -2.59
CA GLY A 253 -4.82 22.59 -2.23
C GLY A 253 -5.04 21.18 -2.79
N ILE A 254 -6.24 20.62 -2.61
CA ILE A 254 -6.62 19.30 -3.15
C ILE A 254 -6.48 19.27 -4.67
N THR A 255 -7.01 20.29 -5.35
CA THR A 255 -6.96 20.38 -6.82
C THR A 255 -5.52 20.47 -7.32
N ARG A 256 -4.71 21.37 -6.76
CA ARG A 256 -3.29 21.53 -7.11
C ARG A 256 -2.49 20.26 -6.90
N LEU A 257 -2.71 19.57 -5.78
CA LEU A 257 -2.01 18.32 -5.47
C LEU A 257 -2.43 17.19 -6.42
N HIS A 258 -3.72 17.11 -6.76
CA HIS A 258 -4.21 16.18 -7.77
C HIS A 258 -3.53 16.41 -9.12
N ASP A 259 -3.52 17.66 -9.62
CA ASP A 259 -2.93 18.00 -10.91
C ASP A 259 -1.43 17.69 -10.92
N MET A 260 -0.71 18.01 -9.84
CA MET A 260 0.70 17.64 -9.71
C MET A 260 0.93 16.13 -9.76
N LEU A 261 0.05 15.32 -9.17
CA LEU A 261 0.15 13.87 -9.24
C LEU A 261 -0.14 13.36 -10.67
N VAL A 262 -1.12 13.94 -11.36
CA VAL A 262 -1.42 13.65 -12.78
C VAL A 262 -0.20 13.95 -13.66
N ASP A 263 0.40 15.13 -13.49
CA ASP A 263 1.59 15.56 -14.24
C ASP A 263 2.79 14.64 -14.02
N ARG A 264 2.93 14.12 -12.79
CA ARG A 264 3.96 13.12 -12.43
C ARG A 264 3.62 11.71 -12.89
N GLY A 265 2.50 11.52 -13.58
CA GLY A 265 2.08 10.25 -14.16
C GLY A 265 1.46 9.27 -13.18
N MET A 266 0.88 9.76 -12.08
CA MET A 266 -0.03 8.92 -11.30
C MET A 266 -1.27 8.57 -12.12
N PRO A 267 -1.74 7.32 -12.10
CA PRO A 267 -2.75 6.82 -13.03
C PRO A 267 -4.18 7.25 -12.67
N PHE A 268 -4.42 8.53 -12.43
CA PHE A 268 -5.78 9.08 -12.29
C PHE A 268 -6.58 8.92 -13.58
N ARG A 269 -7.91 8.84 -13.44
CA ARG A 269 -8.79 8.85 -14.59
C ARG A 269 -8.61 10.18 -15.30
N ARG A 270 -8.17 10.15 -16.56
CA ARG A 270 -8.22 11.35 -17.40
C ARG A 270 -9.69 11.64 -17.70
N PRO A 271 -10.12 12.91 -17.66
CA PRO A 271 -11.39 13.28 -18.27
C PRO A 271 -11.41 12.77 -19.72
N PRO A 272 -12.56 12.32 -20.24
CA PRO A 272 -12.66 12.00 -21.65
C PRO A 272 -12.21 13.21 -22.48
N LEU A 273 -11.42 12.97 -23.53
CA LEU A 273 -10.95 14.02 -24.44
C LEU A 273 -12.10 14.74 -25.16
N ASP A 274 -13.28 14.13 -25.16
CA ASP A 274 -14.54 14.67 -25.66
C ASP A 274 -15.68 14.29 -24.70
N PRO A 275 -16.30 15.23 -23.98
CA PRO A 275 -17.40 14.96 -23.06
C PRO A 275 -18.69 14.47 -23.76
N SER A 276 -18.74 14.49 -25.10
CA SER A 276 -19.89 14.05 -25.88
C SER A 276 -19.84 12.58 -26.35
N ARG A 277 -18.76 11.84 -26.04
CA ARG A 277 -18.67 10.39 -26.30
C ARG A 277 -18.60 9.59 -24.98
N PRO A 278 -19.57 8.72 -24.68
CA PRO A 278 -19.45 7.78 -23.57
C PRO A 278 -18.48 6.64 -23.94
N ASP A 279 -17.69 6.21 -22.95
CA ASP A 279 -16.90 4.96 -22.96
C ASP A 279 -17.80 3.72 -23.03
#